data_AF-A0A521RPZ3-F1
#
_entry.id   AF-A0A521RPZ3-F1
#
_cell.length_a   1.000
_cell.length_b   1.000
_cell.length_c   1.000
_cell.angle_alpha   90.00
_cell.angle_beta   90.00
_cell.angle_gamma   90.00
#
_symmetry.space_group_name_H-M   'P 1'
#
loop_
_entity.id
_entity.type
_entity.pdbx_description
1 polymer ?
#
loop_
_entity_poly.entity_id
_entity_poly.type
_entity_poly.pdbx_seq_one_letter_code
_entity_poly.pdbx_strand_id
1 'polypeptide(L)'
;MTDPNLVRRLTTILALDVVAFSAMSARDEEHALALLATRLDSAGTLVRQHRGRVFKMTGDGLLAEFASPVEAVRAALEIQEAMRSANAGALADGQLVLRIGVNLGDVVESGDDLMGDAVNVAVRLESISAPGGICISSSVYDQILGKLMLGAEDIGEQHVKNIPRPIHAYRLTVDGQRPGTAAHPAQAVARSMPRTRLLLVGGVVAILVLGALAGTFYLRHPSAPPSLQTAEPTSALPVATPPVPETVATQATPRATTPDTSPAPAALPAAVPSSSALRRFAAGDVPFVPDFHWRALQNYADAPGAKAFALNVRGIFAMATDRVDEATARRVALEDCNRKVERDVPIVRTYDRCSLYAVENDVVWSFRSPPMPPPPYVPATKPSPPITLDPATAPLLNPAARERLTTHYLTNRHSRALVLGHNRFDWWTPSENDADAIRRNLQICGHLTGRPCVVYAVNNEVLVRTPQTMRVTDIFTPQDMSGLDNAQTRALDQYLIADGWRAVALAANGRVGIATKRSSEQDATSTALQACRDAGGSECAITAIGPFMVAPQ
;
A
#
# COMPACT_ATOMS: atom_id res chain seq x y z
N MET A 1 -27.31 35.38 10.07
CA MET A 1 -27.02 35.36 8.62
C MET A 1 -26.61 33.95 8.28
N THR A 2 -27.36 33.28 7.40
CA THR A 2 -27.01 31.97 6.83
C THR A 2 -26.47 32.21 5.44
N ASP A 3 -25.29 31.69 5.13
CA ASP A 3 -24.72 31.79 3.79
C ASP A 3 -25.50 30.87 2.83
N PRO A 4 -26.04 31.38 1.70
CA PRO A 4 -26.91 30.61 0.82
C PRO A 4 -26.20 29.51 0.01
N ASN A 5 -24.86 29.41 0.04
CA ASN A 5 -24.09 28.43 -0.74
C ASN A 5 -23.41 27.31 0.08
N LEU A 6 -23.85 27.06 1.33
CA LEU A 6 -23.33 25.99 2.17
C LEU A 6 -23.74 24.58 1.68
N VAL A 7 -23.08 24.10 0.62
CA VAL A 7 -23.31 22.77 0.04
C VAL A 7 -22.76 21.69 0.97
N ARG A 8 -23.61 20.73 1.36
CA ARG A 8 -23.20 19.50 2.06
C ARG A 8 -22.95 18.38 1.07
N ARG A 9 -21.83 17.68 1.21
CA ARG A 9 -21.52 16.47 0.44
C ARG A 9 -20.62 15.50 1.19
N LEU A 10 -20.78 14.21 0.88
CA LEU A 10 -19.90 13.15 1.30
C LEU A 10 -18.59 13.20 0.49
N THR A 11 -17.44 13.25 1.17
CA THR A 11 -16.11 13.19 0.52
C THR A 11 -15.11 12.44 1.39
N THR A 12 -13.99 12.01 0.81
CA THR A 12 -12.88 11.44 1.59
C THR A 12 -11.86 12.53 1.89
N ILE A 13 -11.55 12.77 3.15
CA ILE A 13 -10.51 13.71 3.59
C ILE A 13 -9.24 12.93 3.95
N LEU A 14 -8.12 13.36 3.38
CA LEU A 14 -6.77 12.98 3.77
C LEU A 14 -6.15 14.15 4.52
N ALA A 15 -5.65 13.90 5.73
CA ALA A 15 -4.81 14.82 6.49
C ALA A 15 -3.38 14.27 6.57
N LEU A 16 -2.39 15.14 6.44
CA LEU A 16 -0.97 14.81 6.39
C LEU A 16 -0.18 15.86 7.18
N ASP A 17 0.78 15.40 7.98
CA ASP A 17 1.57 16.24 8.89
C ASP A 17 3.00 15.67 9.10
N VAL A 18 3.96 16.52 9.47
CA VAL A 18 5.37 16.16 9.72
C VAL A 18 5.62 15.88 11.19
N VAL A 19 6.22 14.72 11.46
CA VAL A 19 6.63 14.33 12.81
C VAL A 19 7.74 15.24 13.32
N ALA A 20 7.42 16.04 14.34
CA ALA A 20 8.35 16.86 15.12
C ALA A 20 9.12 17.93 14.31
N PHE A 21 8.49 18.54 13.29
CA PHE A 21 9.10 19.56 12.42
C PHE A 21 9.86 20.66 13.20
N SER A 22 9.31 21.15 14.32
CA SER A 22 9.92 22.20 15.15
C SER A 22 11.32 21.83 15.67
N ALA A 23 11.61 20.55 15.89
CA ALA A 23 12.93 20.09 16.37
C ALA A 23 13.99 20.04 15.25
N MET A 24 13.56 19.89 13.99
CA MET A 24 14.42 20.01 12.82
C MET A 24 14.68 21.49 12.48
N SER A 25 13.62 22.31 12.46
CA SER A 25 13.72 23.75 12.21
C SER A 25 14.57 24.49 13.26
N ALA A 26 14.58 24.04 14.52
CA ALA A 26 15.44 24.59 15.57
C ALA A 26 16.96 24.29 15.40
N ARG A 27 17.36 23.51 14.39
CA ARG A 27 18.77 23.21 14.06
C ARG A 27 19.24 23.97 12.83
N ASP A 28 18.42 23.96 11.78
CA ASP A 28 18.65 24.66 10.52
C ASP A 28 17.27 24.99 9.89
N GLU A 29 16.81 26.22 10.11
CA GLU A 29 15.48 26.68 9.70
C GLU A 29 15.36 26.78 8.17
N GLU A 30 16.41 27.25 7.49
CA GLU A 30 16.41 27.44 6.03
C GLU A 30 16.42 26.09 5.30
N HIS A 31 17.24 25.13 5.75
CA HIS A 31 17.21 23.77 5.23
C HIS A 31 15.89 23.05 5.54
N ALA A 32 15.37 23.19 6.77
CA ALA A 32 14.12 22.57 7.18
C ALA A 32 12.93 23.05 6.33
N LEU A 33 12.82 24.36 6.07
CA LEU A 33 11.77 24.95 5.26
C LEU A 33 11.90 24.57 3.77
N ALA A 34 13.11 24.59 3.21
CA ALA A 34 13.35 24.17 1.82
C ALA A 34 13.03 22.68 1.59
N LEU A 35 13.43 21.81 2.53
CA LEU A 35 13.11 20.39 2.52
C LEU A 35 11.61 20.17 2.64
N LEU A 36 10.94 20.83 3.58
CA LEU A 36 9.50 20.77 3.80
C LEU A 36 8.71 21.16 2.55
N ALA A 37 9.01 22.31 1.95
CA ALA A 37 8.34 22.77 0.72
C ALA A 37 8.49 21.74 -0.41
N THR A 38 9.69 21.17 -0.58
CA THR A 38 9.97 20.13 -1.57
C THR A 38 9.16 18.85 -1.33
N ARG A 39 8.97 18.44 -0.07
CA ARG A 39 8.16 17.25 0.28
C ARG A 39 6.67 17.51 0.13
N LEU A 40 6.18 18.69 0.50
CA LEU A 40 4.76 19.04 0.41
C LEU A 40 4.29 19.26 -1.03
N ASP A 41 5.09 19.83 -1.95
CA ASP A 41 4.71 19.87 -3.38
C ASP A 41 4.76 18.49 -4.04
N SER A 42 5.71 17.63 -3.65
CA SER A 42 5.72 16.23 -4.07
C SER A 42 4.45 15.50 -3.62
N ALA A 43 4.05 15.66 -2.36
CA ALA A 43 2.79 15.11 -1.84
C ALA A 43 1.55 15.70 -2.54
N GLY A 44 1.49 17.02 -2.74
CA GLY A 44 0.42 17.68 -3.48
C GLY A 44 0.35 17.26 -4.95
N THR A 45 1.46 16.88 -5.55
CA THR A 45 1.52 16.30 -6.91
C THR A 45 0.95 14.89 -6.94
N LEU A 46 1.28 14.03 -5.96
CA LEU A 46 0.69 12.69 -5.83
C LEU A 46 -0.82 12.76 -5.56
N VAL A 47 -1.28 13.67 -4.69
CA VAL A 47 -2.72 13.97 -4.50
C VAL A 47 -3.40 14.26 -5.84
N ARG A 48 -2.83 15.17 -6.66
CA ARG A 48 -3.37 15.54 -7.98
C ARG A 48 -3.38 14.37 -8.96
N GLN A 49 -2.36 13.52 -8.97
CA GLN A 49 -2.30 12.32 -9.82
C GLN A 49 -3.42 11.31 -9.51
N HIS A 50 -3.76 11.15 -8.23
CA HIS A 50 -4.91 10.35 -7.77
C HIS A 50 -6.27 11.07 -7.84
N ARG A 51 -6.36 12.18 -8.60
CA ARG A 51 -7.57 13.00 -8.78
C ARG A 51 -8.11 13.61 -7.48
N GLY A 52 -7.26 13.79 -6.48
CA GLY A 52 -7.57 14.56 -5.27
C GLY A 52 -7.32 16.05 -5.46
N ARG A 53 -7.96 16.86 -4.60
CA ARG A 53 -7.77 18.32 -4.51
C ARG A 53 -7.17 18.67 -3.16
N VAL A 54 -5.96 19.22 -3.14
CA VAL A 54 -5.45 19.90 -1.93
C VAL A 54 -6.31 21.15 -1.75
N PHE A 55 -7.01 21.26 -0.62
CA PHE A 55 -7.90 22.39 -0.32
C PHE A 55 -7.33 23.30 0.77
N LYS A 56 -6.35 22.81 1.54
CA LYS A 56 -5.70 23.58 2.61
C LYS A 56 -4.26 23.10 2.84
N MET A 57 -3.37 24.04 3.08
CA MET A 57 -2.05 23.77 3.66
C MET A 57 -2.10 24.06 5.16
N THR A 58 -1.51 23.20 5.98
CA THR A 58 -1.04 23.56 7.32
C THR A 58 0.46 23.90 7.24
N GLY A 59 1.03 24.56 8.25
CA GLY A 59 2.41 25.08 8.16
C GLY A 59 3.43 24.00 7.79
N ASP A 60 3.24 22.81 8.35
CA ASP A 60 4.04 21.60 8.26
C ASP A 60 3.29 20.41 7.60
N GLY A 61 2.16 20.67 6.93
CA GLY A 61 1.29 19.60 6.40
C GLY A 61 0.27 20.04 5.35
N LEU A 62 -0.67 19.16 5.00
CA LEU A 62 -1.75 19.47 4.07
C LEU A 62 -3.05 18.70 4.36
N LEU A 63 -4.16 19.28 3.90
CA LEU A 63 -5.46 18.63 3.81
C LEU A 63 -5.88 18.52 2.33
N ALA A 64 -6.23 17.30 1.93
CA ALA A 64 -6.71 16.99 0.60
C ALA A 64 -8.06 16.27 0.64
N GLU A 65 -8.87 16.46 -0.39
CA GLU A 65 -10.12 15.72 -0.59
C GLU A 65 -10.07 14.82 -1.81
N PHE A 66 -10.84 13.73 -1.77
CA PHE A 66 -10.99 12.76 -2.85
C PHE A 66 -12.43 12.24 -2.92
N ALA A 67 -12.99 12.22 -4.13
CA ALA A 67 -14.29 11.59 -4.40
C ALA A 67 -14.27 10.05 -4.26
N SER A 68 -13.11 9.43 -4.05
CA SER A 68 -12.94 7.98 -3.91
C SER A 68 -12.03 7.65 -2.71
N PRO A 69 -12.52 6.87 -1.71
CA PRO A 69 -11.69 6.38 -0.61
C PRO A 69 -10.51 5.52 -1.07
N VAL A 70 -10.68 4.82 -2.19
CA VAL A 70 -9.64 3.97 -2.80
C VAL A 70 -8.49 4.83 -3.34
N GLU A 71 -8.79 5.97 -3.96
CA GLU A 71 -7.75 6.87 -4.48
C GLU A 71 -7.09 7.69 -3.36
N ALA A 72 -7.83 8.09 -2.32
CA ALA A 72 -7.25 8.72 -1.12
C ALA A 72 -6.21 7.82 -0.46
N VAL A 73 -6.52 6.51 -0.31
CA VAL A 73 -5.59 5.55 0.30
C VAL A 73 -4.44 5.20 -0.65
N ARG A 74 -4.65 5.15 -1.98
CA ARG A 74 -3.54 5.03 -2.95
C ARG A 74 -2.57 6.21 -2.86
N ALA A 75 -3.09 7.44 -2.84
CA ALA A 75 -2.27 8.63 -2.63
C ALA A 75 -1.49 8.56 -1.31
N ALA A 76 -2.14 8.17 -0.20
CA ALA A 76 -1.47 8.02 1.09
C ALA A 76 -0.31 7.01 1.06
N LEU A 77 -0.46 5.90 0.33
CA LEU A 77 0.57 4.88 0.16
C LEU A 77 1.74 5.40 -0.70
N GLU A 78 1.44 5.97 -1.87
CA GLU A 78 2.46 6.47 -2.79
C GLU A 78 3.21 7.69 -2.19
N ILE A 79 2.56 8.49 -1.34
CA ILE A 79 3.21 9.55 -0.55
C ILE A 79 4.16 8.97 0.50
N GLN A 80 3.74 7.97 1.29
CA GLN A 80 4.65 7.35 2.28
C GLN A 80 5.82 6.60 1.61
N GLU A 81 5.60 6.01 0.42
CA GLU A 81 6.68 5.41 -0.37
C GLU A 81 7.66 6.47 -0.89
N ALA A 82 7.14 7.54 -1.49
CA ALA A 82 7.94 8.66 -1.96
C ALA A 82 8.77 9.27 -0.83
N MET A 83 8.22 9.44 0.37
CA MET A 83 8.98 9.94 1.53
C MET A 83 10.03 8.94 2.01
N ARG A 84 9.74 7.63 2.00
CA ARG A 84 10.71 6.60 2.41
C ARG A 84 11.88 6.55 1.44
N SER A 85 11.61 6.57 0.14
CA SER A 85 12.63 6.68 -0.92
C SER A 85 13.41 8.00 -0.82
N ALA A 86 12.73 9.11 -0.53
CA ALA A 86 13.36 10.42 -0.41
C ALA A 86 14.20 10.62 0.87
N ASN A 87 13.99 9.79 1.89
CA ASN A 87 14.82 9.71 3.10
C ASN A 87 15.94 8.66 2.98
N ALA A 88 15.98 7.85 1.92
CA ALA A 88 17.00 6.83 1.72
C ALA A 88 18.37 7.49 1.43
N GLY A 89 19.27 7.44 2.41
CA GLY A 89 20.57 8.11 2.38
C GLY A 89 20.70 9.29 3.34
N ALA A 90 19.60 9.80 3.91
CA ALA A 90 19.65 10.80 4.96
C ALA A 90 19.95 10.17 6.33
N LEU A 91 20.82 10.81 7.13
CA LEU A 91 21.05 10.47 8.54
C LEU A 91 19.73 10.65 9.31
N ALA A 92 19.52 9.85 10.37
CA ALA A 92 18.26 9.81 11.12
C ALA A 92 17.79 11.19 11.64
N ASP A 93 18.73 12.08 11.98
CA ASP A 93 18.48 13.45 12.44
C ASP A 93 18.02 14.43 11.35
N GLY A 94 18.02 14.02 10.08
CA GLY A 94 17.58 14.81 8.92
C GLY A 94 16.52 14.11 8.05
N GLN A 95 15.83 13.10 8.58
CA GLN A 95 14.73 12.42 7.88
C GLN A 95 13.39 13.13 8.14
N LEU A 96 12.71 13.57 7.09
CA LEU A 96 11.38 14.15 7.19
C LEU A 96 10.34 13.04 7.12
N VAL A 97 9.74 12.71 8.27
CA VAL A 97 8.80 11.59 8.42
C VAL A 97 7.37 12.12 8.52
N LEU A 98 6.46 11.56 7.72
CA LEU A 98 5.04 11.96 7.70
C LEU A 98 4.15 11.01 8.49
N ARG A 99 3.07 11.56 9.05
CA ARG A 99 1.85 10.82 9.44
C ARG A 99 0.75 11.13 8.44
N ILE A 100 -0.14 10.17 8.20
CA ILE A 100 -1.34 10.37 7.36
C ILE A 100 -2.57 9.80 8.06
N GLY A 101 -3.67 10.54 8.01
CA GLY A 101 -5.01 10.14 8.45
C GLY A 101 -6.02 10.23 7.31
N VAL A 102 -6.85 9.21 7.10
CA VAL A 102 -7.88 9.21 6.04
C VAL A 102 -9.26 8.90 6.60
N ASN A 103 -10.25 9.75 6.34
CA ASN A 103 -11.64 9.58 6.78
C ASN A 103 -12.64 9.84 5.65
N LEU A 104 -13.76 9.11 5.66
CA LEU A 104 -14.91 9.32 4.78
C LEU A 104 -16.09 9.84 5.62
N GLY A 105 -16.64 10.99 5.26
CA GLY A 105 -17.81 11.58 5.93
C GLY A 105 -18.30 12.87 5.27
N ASP A 106 -19.41 13.40 5.78
CA ASP A 106 -20.00 14.63 5.27
C ASP A 106 -19.17 15.86 5.66
N VAL A 107 -18.92 16.72 4.68
CA VAL A 107 -18.38 18.07 4.85
C VAL A 107 -19.38 19.13 4.38
N VAL A 108 -19.15 20.36 4.80
CA VAL A 108 -19.78 21.57 4.26
C VAL A 108 -18.72 22.32 3.46
N GLU A 109 -19.02 22.64 2.22
CA GLU A 109 -18.17 23.45 1.35
C GLU A 109 -18.36 24.94 1.65
N SER A 110 -17.26 25.70 1.72
CA SER A 110 -17.24 27.10 2.15
C SER A 110 -16.23 27.90 1.31
N GLY A 111 -16.57 28.11 0.03
CA GLY A 111 -15.59 28.51 -0.98
C GLY A 111 -14.65 27.35 -1.27
N ASP A 112 -13.36 27.61 -1.39
CA ASP A 112 -12.36 26.55 -1.64
C ASP A 112 -12.13 25.61 -0.45
N ASP A 113 -12.44 26.03 0.79
CA ASP A 113 -12.17 25.28 2.02
C ASP A 113 -13.33 24.34 2.41
N LEU A 114 -13.01 23.30 3.19
CA LEU A 114 -13.97 22.29 3.65
C LEU A 114 -14.06 22.28 5.18
N MET A 115 -15.29 22.31 5.70
CA MET A 115 -15.54 22.37 7.14
C MET A 115 -16.44 21.23 7.62
N GLY A 116 -16.25 20.80 8.87
CA GLY A 116 -17.10 19.82 9.54
C GLY A 116 -16.32 18.70 10.21
N ASP A 117 -17.05 17.84 10.93
CA ASP A 117 -16.45 16.79 11.74
C ASP A 117 -15.57 15.84 10.93
N ALA A 118 -15.94 15.52 9.68
CA ALA A 118 -15.16 14.61 8.84
C ALA A 118 -13.70 15.06 8.62
N VAL A 119 -13.42 16.37 8.65
CA VAL A 119 -12.06 16.94 8.59
C VAL A 119 -11.36 16.80 9.94
N ASN A 120 -12.04 17.11 11.03
CA ASN A 120 -11.52 16.94 12.41
C ASN A 120 -11.13 15.47 12.69
N VAL A 121 -11.88 14.51 12.13
CA VAL A 121 -11.58 13.07 12.21
C VAL A 121 -10.31 12.72 11.44
N ALA A 122 -10.15 13.20 10.20
CA ALA A 122 -8.95 12.92 9.41
C ALA A 122 -7.68 13.43 10.12
N VAL A 123 -7.70 14.67 10.63
CA VAL A 123 -6.62 15.23 11.45
C VAL A 123 -6.40 14.44 12.73
N ARG A 124 -7.47 13.94 13.38
CA ARG A 124 -7.29 13.10 14.57
C ARG A 124 -6.64 11.76 14.25
N LEU A 125 -7.02 11.11 13.15
CA LEU A 125 -6.44 9.85 12.67
C LEU A 125 -4.96 10.02 12.30
N GLU A 126 -4.61 11.13 11.66
CA GLU A 126 -3.22 11.53 11.41
C GLU A 126 -2.45 11.57 12.74
N SER A 127 -2.94 12.33 13.73
CA SER A 127 -2.21 12.59 14.98
C SER A 127 -1.93 11.34 15.83
N ILE A 128 -2.73 10.28 15.67
CA ILE A 128 -2.56 8.97 16.33
C ILE A 128 -1.83 7.94 15.47
N SER A 129 -1.53 8.26 14.21
CA SER A 129 -0.75 7.41 13.32
C SER A 129 0.70 7.29 13.83
N ALA A 130 1.32 6.14 13.55
CA ALA A 130 2.74 5.99 13.78
C ALA A 130 3.54 6.86 12.78
N PRO A 131 4.75 7.34 13.13
CA PRO A 131 5.66 7.93 12.16
C PRO A 131 5.87 7.02 10.94
N GLY A 132 5.64 7.52 9.72
CA GLY A 132 5.69 6.75 8.49
C GLY A 132 4.46 5.85 8.23
N GLY A 133 3.43 5.93 9.07
CA GLY A 133 2.22 5.13 9.02
C GLY A 133 0.99 5.89 8.48
N ILE A 134 -0.06 5.12 8.17
CA ILE A 134 -1.36 5.64 7.73
C ILE A 134 -2.44 5.07 8.65
N CYS A 135 -3.27 5.92 9.25
CA CYS A 135 -4.46 5.52 10.00
C CYS A 135 -5.73 5.91 9.23
N ILE A 136 -6.75 5.05 9.26
CA ILE A 136 -8.02 5.24 8.55
C ILE A 136 -9.23 4.98 9.45
N SER A 137 -10.37 5.60 9.15
CA SER A 137 -11.64 5.28 9.81
C SER A 137 -12.20 3.94 9.32
N SER A 138 -13.12 3.35 10.08
CA SER A 138 -13.97 2.25 9.60
C SER A 138 -14.71 2.59 8.30
N SER A 139 -15.23 3.81 8.15
CA SER A 139 -15.91 4.26 6.92
C SER A 139 -15.00 4.25 5.68
N VAL A 140 -13.69 4.42 5.82
CA VAL A 140 -12.72 4.23 4.75
C VAL A 140 -12.36 2.75 4.60
N TYR A 141 -12.12 2.03 5.71
CA TYR A 141 -11.77 0.62 5.71
C TYR A 141 -12.79 -0.24 4.96
N ASP A 142 -14.08 -0.11 5.30
CA ASP A 142 -15.19 -0.81 4.64
C ASP A 142 -15.24 -0.51 3.13
N GLN A 143 -14.82 0.69 2.72
CA GLN A 143 -14.81 1.11 1.33
C GLN A 143 -13.55 0.72 0.55
N ILE A 144 -12.44 0.35 1.20
CA ILE A 144 -11.25 -0.20 0.55
C ILE A 144 -11.15 -1.73 0.66
N LEU A 145 -11.94 -2.35 1.55
CA LEU A 145 -11.97 -3.78 1.79
C LEU A 145 -12.26 -4.55 0.49
N GLY A 146 -11.36 -5.45 0.11
CA GLY A 146 -11.43 -6.19 -1.16
C GLY A 146 -11.10 -5.38 -2.42
N LYS A 147 -10.77 -4.09 -2.30
CA LYS A 147 -10.37 -3.21 -3.41
C LYS A 147 -8.89 -2.81 -3.37
N LEU A 148 -8.27 -2.85 -2.18
CA LEU A 148 -6.82 -2.66 -1.95
C LEU A 148 -6.26 -3.82 -1.13
N MET A 149 -5.02 -4.22 -1.45
CA MET A 149 -4.38 -5.44 -0.92
C MET A 149 -3.48 -5.11 0.29
N LEU A 150 -4.08 -4.47 1.30
CA LEU A 150 -3.36 -3.92 2.46
C LEU A 150 -3.63 -4.76 3.70
N GLY A 151 -2.66 -4.83 4.60
CA GLY A 151 -2.94 -5.22 5.97
C GLY A 151 -3.55 -4.05 6.73
N ALA A 152 -4.49 -4.34 7.63
CA ALA A 152 -5.11 -3.37 8.52
C ALA A 152 -5.11 -3.95 9.94
N GLU A 153 -4.43 -3.25 10.84
CA GLU A 153 -4.43 -3.53 12.27
C GLU A 153 -5.59 -2.74 12.91
N ASP A 154 -6.53 -3.45 13.50
CA ASP A 154 -7.62 -2.85 14.25
C ASP A 154 -7.07 -2.17 15.53
N ILE A 155 -7.26 -0.85 15.64
CA ILE A 155 -6.85 -0.06 16.82
C ILE A 155 -8.06 0.41 17.65
N GLY A 156 -9.25 -0.12 17.38
CA GLY A 156 -10.47 0.09 18.14
C GLY A 156 -10.98 1.54 18.15
N GLU A 157 -11.78 1.83 19.18
CA GLU A 157 -12.59 3.04 19.30
C GLU A 157 -11.81 4.28 19.77
N GLN A 158 -11.51 5.17 18.81
CA GLN A 158 -10.72 6.38 19.04
C GLN A 158 -11.59 7.58 19.39
N HIS A 159 -11.30 8.22 20.52
CA HIS A 159 -12.05 9.40 20.95
C HIS A 159 -11.45 10.68 20.33
N VAL A 160 -12.31 11.44 19.64
CA VAL A 160 -11.98 12.71 19.01
C VAL A 160 -12.55 13.86 19.84
N LYS A 161 -11.76 14.91 20.08
CA LYS A 161 -12.24 16.11 20.79
C LYS A 161 -13.42 16.71 20.03
N ASN A 162 -14.49 17.05 20.75
CA ASN A 162 -15.76 17.59 20.25
C ASN A 162 -16.66 16.62 19.45
N ILE A 163 -16.32 15.32 19.30
CA ILE A 163 -17.21 14.34 18.67
C ILE A 163 -17.79 13.41 19.75
N PRO A 164 -19.13 13.33 19.91
CA PRO A 164 -19.76 12.63 21.05
C PRO A 164 -19.84 11.10 20.89
N ARG A 165 -19.51 10.57 19.70
CA ARG A 165 -19.33 9.14 19.45
C ARG A 165 -17.83 8.88 19.20
N PRO A 166 -17.25 7.81 19.74
CA PRO A 166 -15.92 7.39 19.33
C PRO A 166 -15.94 6.91 17.87
N ILE A 167 -14.75 6.76 17.30
CA ILE A 167 -14.55 6.38 15.91
C ILE A 167 -13.60 5.20 15.84
N HIS A 168 -14.15 4.05 15.45
CA HIS A 168 -13.39 2.85 15.16
C HIS A 168 -12.36 3.12 14.05
N ALA A 169 -11.09 2.84 14.33
CA ALA A 169 -9.98 3.15 13.44
C ALA A 169 -9.08 1.93 13.17
N TYR A 170 -8.38 1.99 12.04
CA TYR A 170 -7.45 0.96 11.57
C TYR A 170 -6.10 1.60 11.19
N ARG A 171 -5.00 0.96 11.59
CA ARG A 171 -3.65 1.30 11.11
C ARG A 171 -3.33 0.42 9.90
N LEU A 172 -3.05 1.03 8.75
CA LEU A 172 -2.63 0.30 7.56
C LEU A 172 -1.16 -0.14 7.71
N THR A 173 -0.91 -1.41 7.43
CA THR A 173 0.43 -1.98 7.32
C THR A 173 0.77 -2.17 5.85
N VAL A 174 1.72 -1.37 5.36
CA VAL A 174 2.36 -1.57 4.05
C VAL A 174 3.36 -2.71 4.21
N ASP A 175 3.33 -3.66 3.29
CA ASP A 175 3.94 -4.99 3.41
C ASP A 175 3.48 -5.81 4.63
N GLY A 176 3.97 -7.05 4.72
CA GLY A 176 3.78 -7.94 5.87
C GLY A 176 4.52 -7.49 7.15
N GLN A 177 5.03 -6.26 7.17
CA GLN A 177 5.55 -5.61 8.35
C GLN A 177 4.42 -5.47 9.37
N ARG A 178 4.44 -6.28 10.43
CA ARG A 178 4.01 -5.75 11.72
C ARG A 178 4.84 -4.49 11.95
N PRO A 179 4.26 -3.34 12.36
CA PRO A 179 5.07 -2.23 12.84
C PRO A 179 5.98 -2.79 13.92
N GLY A 180 7.30 -2.64 13.73
CA GLY A 180 8.29 -3.31 14.55
C GLY A 180 7.99 -3.01 16.02
N THR A 181 7.99 -4.04 16.88
CA THR A 181 7.65 -3.88 18.29
C THR A 181 8.72 -3.04 19.00
N ALA A 182 8.56 -1.71 18.92
CA ALA A 182 8.72 -0.85 20.07
C ALA A 182 8.00 -1.56 21.21
N ALA A 183 8.79 -2.09 22.15
CA ALA A 183 8.31 -3.14 23.01
C ALA A 183 7.27 -2.59 23.99
N HIS A 184 5.99 -2.83 23.71
CA HIS A 184 5.08 -3.16 24.79
C HIS A 184 5.74 -4.32 25.55
N PRO A 185 6.14 -4.14 26.82
CA PRO A 185 6.84 -5.20 27.54
C PRO A 185 5.88 -6.37 27.66
N ALA A 186 6.23 -7.49 27.00
CA ALA A 186 5.45 -8.71 27.04
C ALA A 186 5.19 -9.07 28.51
N GLN A 187 3.93 -9.40 28.83
CA GLN A 187 3.44 -9.56 30.20
C GLN A 187 4.42 -10.37 31.04
N ALA A 188 5.11 -9.69 31.96
CA ALA A 188 6.18 -10.29 32.72
C ALA A 188 5.61 -11.42 33.59
N VAL A 189 6.07 -12.66 33.33
CA VAL A 189 5.74 -13.84 34.14
C VAL A 189 5.92 -13.49 35.61
N ALA A 190 4.86 -13.67 36.40
CA ALA A 190 4.73 -13.09 37.73
C ALA A 190 5.86 -13.51 38.68
N ARG A 191 6.90 -12.67 38.76
CA ARG A 191 7.92 -12.70 39.81
C ARG A 191 7.54 -11.69 40.90
N SER A 192 7.59 -12.15 42.14
CA SER A 192 7.10 -11.42 43.31
C SER A 192 7.85 -10.12 43.54
N MET A 193 7.12 -9.01 43.70
CA MET A 193 7.69 -7.78 44.24
C MET A 193 7.92 -7.89 45.76
N PRO A 194 8.99 -7.29 46.31
CA PRO A 194 9.24 -7.28 47.75
C PRO A 194 8.22 -6.41 48.51
N ARG A 195 7.94 -6.80 49.77
CA ARG A 195 6.82 -6.30 50.59
C ARG A 195 6.88 -4.80 50.99
N THR A 196 7.96 -4.07 50.70
CA THR A 196 8.26 -2.77 51.32
C THR A 196 7.55 -1.54 50.74
N ARG A 197 6.88 -1.62 49.58
CA ARG A 197 6.11 -0.47 49.02
C ARG A 197 4.59 -0.49 49.30
N LEU A 198 4.04 -1.59 49.81
CA LEU A 198 2.59 -1.70 50.07
C LEU A 198 2.11 -0.80 51.23
N LEU A 199 2.99 -0.49 52.18
CA LEU A 199 2.68 0.28 53.39
C LEU A 199 2.40 1.78 53.13
N LEU A 200 2.98 2.37 52.09
CA LEU A 200 2.80 3.80 51.80
C LEU A 200 1.45 4.11 51.14
N VAL A 201 0.93 3.21 50.29
CA VAL A 201 -0.37 3.41 49.62
C VAL A 201 -1.52 3.24 50.61
N GLY A 202 -1.43 2.27 51.53
CA GLY A 202 -2.45 2.05 52.56
C GLY A 202 -2.63 3.25 53.51
N GLY A 203 -1.55 3.94 53.87
CA GLY A 203 -1.61 5.12 54.75
C GLY A 203 -2.40 6.28 54.17
N VAL A 204 -2.23 6.59 52.88
CA VAL A 204 -2.94 7.69 52.21
C VAL A 204 -4.45 7.40 52.12
N VAL A 205 -4.83 6.16 51.79
CA VAL A 205 -6.24 5.75 51.73
C VAL A 205 -6.90 5.83 53.12
N ALA A 206 -6.21 5.38 54.18
CA ALA A 206 -6.73 5.46 55.54
C ALA A 206 -7.01 6.91 55.99
N ILE A 207 -6.12 7.84 55.68
CA ILE A 207 -6.30 9.28 56.01
C ILE A 207 -7.50 9.88 55.26
N LEU A 208 -7.66 9.57 53.96
CA LEU A 208 -8.79 10.05 53.17
C LEU A 208 -10.14 9.49 53.66
N VAL A 209 -10.19 8.21 54.05
CA VAL A 209 -11.40 7.60 54.63
C VAL A 209 -11.73 8.20 56.00
N LEU A 210 -10.74 8.44 56.86
CA LEU A 210 -10.96 9.12 58.14
C LEU A 210 -11.46 10.57 57.97
N GLY A 211 -10.91 11.31 57.01
CA GLY A 211 -11.41 12.65 56.66
C GLY A 211 -12.85 12.65 56.17
N ALA A 212 -13.22 11.71 55.30
CA ALA A 212 -14.59 11.56 54.82
C ALA A 212 -15.58 11.18 55.95
N LEU A 213 -15.18 10.27 56.85
CA LEU A 213 -15.99 9.89 58.01
C LEU A 213 -16.18 11.06 58.98
N ALA A 214 -15.12 11.82 59.29
CA ALA A 214 -15.22 13.02 60.13
C ALA A 214 -16.14 14.09 59.50
N GLY A 215 -16.04 14.32 58.19
CA GLY A 215 -16.92 15.23 57.45
C GLY A 215 -18.40 14.83 57.50
N THR A 216 -18.70 13.54 57.28
CA THR A 216 -20.07 13.00 57.36
C THR A 216 -20.65 12.98 58.78
N PHE A 217 -19.81 12.92 59.82
CA PHE A 217 -20.24 13.10 61.20
C PHE A 217 -20.62 14.56 61.50
N TYR A 218 -19.76 15.52 61.10
CA TYR A 218 -20.00 16.95 61.31
C TYR A 218 -21.26 17.44 60.58
N LEU A 219 -21.48 16.96 59.34
CA LEU A 219 -22.68 17.26 58.54
C LEU A 219 -23.98 16.60 59.04
N ARG A 220 -23.91 15.66 60.01
CA ARG A 220 -25.09 14.99 60.59
C ARG A 220 -25.63 15.64 61.86
N HIS A 221 -24.94 16.62 62.44
CA HIS A 221 -25.37 17.31 63.66
C HIS A 221 -25.39 18.86 63.56
N PRO A 222 -26.03 19.46 62.53
CA PRO A 222 -26.43 20.86 62.63
C PRO A 222 -27.58 21.02 63.64
N SER A 223 -27.45 21.97 64.56
CA SER A 223 -28.52 22.36 65.49
C SER A 223 -29.70 23.03 64.76
N ALA A 224 -30.90 22.95 65.33
CA ALA A 224 -32.12 23.46 64.73
C ALA A 224 -32.17 25.01 64.62
N PRO A 225 -32.94 25.58 63.67
CA PRO A 225 -32.86 27.00 63.30
C PRO A 225 -34.00 27.86 63.91
N PRO A 226 -33.93 29.19 63.75
CA PRO A 226 -35.11 30.04 63.57
C PRO A 226 -35.52 30.09 62.08
N SER A 227 -36.82 30.13 61.81
CA SER A 227 -37.42 30.20 60.47
C SER A 227 -37.66 31.65 60.02
N LEU A 228 -37.99 31.84 58.72
CA LEU A 228 -39.30 32.38 58.28
C LEU A 228 -39.36 32.60 56.75
N GLN A 229 -40.38 31.99 56.12
CA GLN A 229 -41.20 32.50 55.01
C GLN A 229 -40.60 32.79 53.60
N THR A 230 -41.36 32.86 52.49
CA THR A 230 -42.56 32.14 51.98
C THR A 230 -42.98 32.82 50.65
N ALA A 231 -43.17 32.06 49.56
CA ALA A 231 -43.92 32.46 48.33
C ALA A 231 -43.38 33.70 47.55
N GLU A 232 -43.75 34.03 46.30
CA GLU A 232 -44.34 33.31 45.15
C GLU A 232 -43.94 34.07 43.82
N PRO A 233 -44.31 33.64 42.59
CA PRO A 233 -43.85 34.28 41.34
C PRO A 233 -44.72 35.49 40.91
N THR A 234 -44.42 36.13 39.76
CA THR A 234 -45.39 36.61 38.72
C THR A 234 -44.77 37.55 37.65
N SER A 235 -45.09 37.33 36.35
CA SER A 235 -45.05 38.31 35.22
C SER A 235 -43.72 38.96 34.78
N ALA A 236 -43.59 39.64 33.62
CA ALA A 236 -44.25 39.53 32.30
C ALA A 236 -43.47 40.34 31.21
N LEU A 237 -43.87 40.18 29.94
CA LEU A 237 -43.54 41.01 28.75
C LEU A 237 -44.08 42.47 28.90
N PRO A 238 -43.61 43.53 28.17
CA PRO A 238 -43.82 43.66 26.70
C PRO A 238 -42.92 44.59 25.81
N VAL A 239 -43.00 44.34 24.48
CA VAL A 239 -43.10 45.29 23.32
C VAL A 239 -42.08 46.42 23.04
N ALA A 240 -41.56 46.47 21.79
CA ALA A 240 -41.46 47.68 20.92
C ALA A 240 -41.07 47.37 19.44
N THR A 241 -41.51 48.20 18.49
CA THR A 241 -41.25 48.20 17.00
C THR A 241 -41.59 49.61 16.41
N PRO A 242 -41.39 49.93 15.11
CA PRO A 242 -40.69 49.25 14.00
C PRO A 242 -39.33 49.93 13.68
N PRO A 243 -39.03 50.77 12.63
CA PRO A 243 -39.74 51.26 11.43
C PRO A 243 -39.18 50.72 10.08
N VAL A 244 -39.65 51.25 8.93
CA VAL A 244 -39.26 50.94 7.52
C VAL A 244 -39.42 52.22 6.66
N PRO A 245 -38.49 52.57 5.73
CA PRO A 245 -38.69 52.46 4.27
C PRO A 245 -37.38 52.07 3.52
N GLU A 246 -37.27 51.94 2.17
CA GLU A 246 -38.14 52.36 1.06
C GLU A 246 -37.96 51.47 -0.20
N THR A 247 -38.87 51.56 -1.19
CA THR A 247 -38.85 50.79 -2.44
C THR A 247 -38.33 51.57 -3.65
N VAL A 248 -37.45 50.96 -4.45
CA VAL A 248 -37.25 51.31 -5.88
C VAL A 248 -37.09 50.03 -6.70
N ALA A 249 -37.85 49.91 -7.80
CA ALA A 249 -37.66 48.89 -8.83
C ALA A 249 -37.02 49.53 -10.08
N THR A 250 -36.56 48.75 -11.09
CA THR A 250 -36.71 49.06 -12.54
C THR A 250 -36.01 48.05 -13.46
N GLN A 251 -36.75 47.61 -14.50
CA GLN A 251 -36.36 47.04 -15.82
C GLN A 251 -35.43 45.82 -15.95
N ALA A 252 -35.87 44.93 -16.86
CA ALA A 252 -35.02 44.04 -17.65
C ALA A 252 -35.21 44.39 -19.15
N THR A 253 -34.18 44.18 -19.98
CA THR A 253 -34.28 44.27 -21.45
C THR A 253 -33.30 43.28 -22.12
N PRO A 254 -33.72 42.45 -23.09
CA PRO A 254 -32.86 41.43 -23.70
C PRO A 254 -32.33 41.81 -25.10
N ARG A 255 -31.13 41.29 -25.45
CA ARG A 255 -30.55 41.16 -26.81
C ARG A 255 -29.22 40.38 -26.72
N ALA A 256 -28.76 39.65 -27.74
CA ALA A 256 -29.44 38.95 -28.84
C ALA A 256 -28.47 37.91 -29.45
N THR A 257 -29.01 36.92 -30.15
CA THR A 257 -28.23 35.94 -30.93
C THR A 257 -27.80 36.48 -32.29
N THR A 258 -26.54 36.25 -32.65
CA THR A 258 -26.07 36.14 -34.04
C THR A 258 -25.05 35.00 -34.14
N PRO A 259 -25.21 34.03 -35.05
CA PRO A 259 -24.16 33.07 -35.35
C PRO A 259 -23.10 33.70 -36.28
N ASP A 260 -21.88 33.16 -36.28
CA ASP A 260 -20.94 33.36 -37.38
C ASP A 260 -20.17 32.05 -37.67
N THR A 261 -19.75 31.88 -38.91
CA THR A 261 -19.28 30.62 -39.50
C THR A 261 -18.01 30.83 -40.31
N SER A 262 -16.86 30.39 -39.79
CA SER A 262 -15.61 30.32 -40.55
C SER A 262 -14.61 29.31 -39.94
N PRO A 263 -13.63 28.84 -40.74
CA PRO A 263 -13.35 27.39 -40.78
C PRO A 263 -12.10 26.93 -40.03
N ALA A 264 -11.97 25.61 -39.89
CA ALA A 264 -10.72 24.95 -39.55
C ALA A 264 -9.63 25.28 -40.59
N PRO A 265 -8.36 25.39 -40.17
CA PRO A 265 -7.49 24.22 -40.36
C PRO A 265 -6.42 24.00 -39.27
N ALA A 266 -6.22 22.75 -38.87
CA ALA A 266 -4.91 22.12 -38.63
C ALA A 266 -5.13 20.66 -38.21
N ALA A 267 -4.42 19.71 -38.84
CA ALA A 267 -4.40 18.34 -38.35
C ALA A 267 -3.48 18.24 -37.14
N LEU A 268 -4.06 18.18 -35.94
CA LEU A 268 -3.33 17.74 -34.76
C LEU A 268 -2.83 16.30 -34.98
N PRO A 269 -1.61 15.93 -34.54
CA PRO A 269 -1.16 14.54 -34.58
C PRO A 269 -2.15 13.68 -33.79
N ALA A 270 -2.47 12.50 -34.33
CA ALA A 270 -3.56 11.67 -33.84
C ALA A 270 -3.47 11.47 -32.32
N ALA A 271 -4.47 11.96 -31.60
CA ALA A 271 -4.61 11.70 -30.17
C ALA A 271 -4.62 10.18 -29.96
N VAL A 272 -3.66 9.68 -29.18
CA VAL A 272 -3.53 8.23 -28.91
C VAL A 272 -4.88 7.75 -28.39
N PRO A 273 -5.56 6.81 -29.08
CA PRO A 273 -6.89 6.42 -28.67
C PRO A 273 -6.80 5.66 -27.35
N SER A 274 -7.22 6.31 -26.26
CA SER A 274 -7.46 5.70 -24.96
C SER A 274 -8.68 4.77 -24.96
N SER A 275 -8.88 4.02 -26.05
CA SER A 275 -9.75 2.86 -26.11
C SER A 275 -8.99 1.67 -25.56
N SER A 276 -9.19 1.36 -24.28
CA SER A 276 -8.94 0.02 -23.76
C SER A 276 -9.90 -0.95 -24.46
N ALA A 277 -9.50 -1.42 -25.64
CA ALA A 277 -10.25 -2.43 -26.37
C ALA A 277 -10.43 -3.64 -25.45
N LEU A 278 -11.69 -4.00 -25.20
CA LEU A 278 -12.05 -5.00 -24.19
C LEU A 278 -11.36 -6.33 -24.57
N ARG A 279 -10.41 -6.77 -23.74
CA ARG A 279 -9.56 -7.92 -24.10
C ARG A 279 -10.45 -9.16 -24.08
N ARG A 280 -10.60 -9.84 -25.21
CA ARG A 280 -11.37 -11.09 -25.24
C ARG A 280 -10.69 -12.19 -24.46
N PHE A 281 -11.50 -13.12 -23.96
CA PHE A 281 -11.03 -14.34 -23.32
C PHE A 281 -10.33 -15.25 -24.34
N ALA A 282 -9.11 -15.68 -24.00
CA ALA A 282 -8.40 -16.74 -24.70
C ALA A 282 -7.80 -17.69 -23.65
N ALA A 283 -7.90 -19.00 -23.88
CA ALA A 283 -7.50 -20.02 -22.90
C ALA A 283 -6.02 -19.94 -22.49
N GLY A 284 -5.13 -19.50 -23.39
CA GLY A 284 -3.69 -19.34 -23.11
C GLY A 284 -3.31 -18.07 -22.34
N ASP A 285 -4.18 -17.06 -22.34
CA ASP A 285 -3.91 -15.76 -21.71
C ASP A 285 -4.30 -15.74 -20.22
N VAL A 286 -4.88 -16.83 -19.71
CA VAL A 286 -5.33 -16.96 -18.33
C VAL A 286 -4.13 -17.13 -17.38
N PRO A 287 -3.86 -16.16 -16.48
CA PRO A 287 -2.72 -16.24 -15.57
C PRO A 287 -2.95 -17.26 -14.45
N PHE A 288 -1.86 -17.74 -13.86
CA PHE A 288 -1.80 -18.62 -12.66
C PHE A 288 -2.45 -20.01 -12.79
N VAL A 289 -3.31 -20.26 -13.77
CA VAL A 289 -3.95 -21.57 -14.01
C VAL A 289 -2.95 -22.55 -14.66
N PRO A 290 -2.83 -23.80 -14.17
CA PRO A 290 -2.07 -24.88 -14.81
C PRO A 290 -2.48 -25.20 -16.25
N ASP A 291 -1.49 -25.45 -17.11
CA ASP A 291 -1.69 -25.85 -18.51
C ASP A 291 -2.67 -27.04 -18.68
N PHE A 292 -2.69 -27.99 -17.73
CA PHE A 292 -3.58 -29.16 -17.79
C PHE A 292 -5.07 -28.82 -17.69
N HIS A 293 -5.42 -27.64 -17.17
CA HIS A 293 -6.79 -27.12 -17.16
C HIS A 293 -7.20 -26.47 -18.50
N TRP A 294 -6.33 -26.42 -19.51
CA TRP A 294 -6.60 -25.88 -20.84
C TRP A 294 -7.96 -26.31 -21.42
N ARG A 295 -8.31 -27.60 -21.34
CA ARG A 295 -9.62 -28.10 -21.80
C ARG A 295 -10.82 -27.47 -21.08
N ALA A 296 -10.69 -27.17 -19.78
CA ALA A 296 -11.75 -26.46 -19.05
C ALA A 296 -11.87 -25.01 -19.52
N LEU A 297 -10.74 -24.35 -19.82
CA LEU A 297 -10.72 -22.99 -20.35
C LEU A 297 -11.28 -22.91 -21.78
N GLN A 298 -11.01 -23.92 -22.63
CA GLN A 298 -11.68 -24.07 -23.93
C GLN A 298 -13.19 -24.26 -23.77
N ASN A 299 -13.62 -25.20 -22.92
CA ASN A 299 -15.03 -25.42 -22.65
C ASN A 299 -15.75 -24.15 -22.14
N TYR A 300 -15.06 -23.24 -21.45
CA TYR A 300 -15.60 -21.92 -21.11
C TYR A 300 -15.71 -20.98 -22.33
N ALA A 301 -14.67 -20.91 -23.16
CA ALA A 301 -14.69 -20.10 -24.39
C ALA A 301 -15.83 -20.54 -25.34
N ASP A 302 -15.98 -21.85 -25.53
CA ASP A 302 -16.97 -22.45 -26.43
C ASP A 302 -18.39 -22.53 -25.83
N ALA A 303 -18.56 -22.30 -24.52
CA ALA A 303 -19.86 -22.41 -23.86
C ALA A 303 -20.90 -21.40 -24.39
N PRO A 304 -22.15 -21.83 -24.64
CA PRO A 304 -23.29 -20.95 -24.91
C PRO A 304 -23.94 -20.43 -23.62
N GLY A 305 -24.90 -19.52 -23.78
CA GLY A 305 -25.64 -18.90 -22.67
C GLY A 305 -24.79 -17.95 -21.84
N ALA A 306 -25.40 -17.31 -20.84
CA ALA A 306 -24.68 -16.37 -19.99
C ALA A 306 -23.63 -17.09 -19.14
N LYS A 307 -22.42 -16.53 -19.05
CA LYS A 307 -21.26 -17.20 -18.45
C LYS A 307 -20.27 -16.25 -17.78
N ALA A 308 -19.58 -16.76 -16.77
CA ALA A 308 -18.52 -16.05 -16.07
C ALA A 308 -17.43 -16.99 -15.54
N PHE A 309 -16.22 -16.46 -15.44
CA PHE A 309 -15.01 -17.18 -15.04
C PHE A 309 -14.29 -16.38 -13.96
N ALA A 310 -14.14 -16.99 -12.78
CA ALA A 310 -13.50 -16.39 -11.61
C ALA A 310 -12.27 -17.19 -11.19
N LEU A 311 -11.20 -16.50 -10.79
CA LEU A 311 -9.94 -17.12 -10.34
C LEU A 311 -9.26 -16.30 -9.24
N ASN A 312 -8.34 -16.94 -8.51
CA ASN A 312 -7.43 -16.28 -7.58
C ASN A 312 -5.97 -16.38 -8.01
N VAL A 313 -5.09 -15.69 -7.27
CA VAL A 313 -3.65 -15.64 -7.52
C VAL A 313 -2.91 -16.97 -7.35
N ARG A 314 -3.57 -18.03 -6.86
CA ARG A 314 -2.97 -19.38 -6.77
C ARG A 314 -3.30 -20.26 -7.98
N GLY A 315 -4.19 -19.81 -8.86
CA GLY A 315 -4.77 -20.63 -9.92
C GLY A 315 -5.94 -21.50 -9.46
N ILE A 316 -6.53 -21.24 -8.29
CA ILE A 316 -7.85 -21.79 -7.94
C ILE A 316 -8.89 -20.99 -8.75
N PHE A 317 -9.76 -21.69 -9.47
CA PHE A 317 -10.78 -21.07 -10.32
C PHE A 317 -12.12 -21.80 -10.27
N ALA A 318 -13.19 -21.10 -10.66
CA ALA A 318 -14.48 -21.70 -10.99
C ALA A 318 -15.15 -20.97 -12.15
N MET A 319 -16.11 -21.64 -12.78
CA MET A 319 -16.72 -21.20 -14.03
C MET A 319 -18.20 -21.50 -13.95
N ALA A 320 -19.04 -20.50 -14.22
CA ALA A 320 -20.46 -20.68 -14.42
C ALA A 320 -20.74 -20.51 -15.92
N THR A 321 -21.34 -21.51 -16.55
CA THR A 321 -21.70 -21.52 -17.98
C THR A 321 -23.16 -21.91 -18.12
N ASP A 322 -23.81 -21.54 -19.24
CA ASP A 322 -25.22 -21.81 -19.48
C ASP A 322 -26.10 -21.39 -18.29
N ARG A 323 -26.07 -20.10 -17.97
CA ARG A 323 -26.92 -19.46 -16.95
C ARG A 323 -28.02 -18.64 -17.60
N VAL A 324 -29.08 -18.39 -16.82
CA VAL A 324 -30.24 -17.58 -17.21
C VAL A 324 -29.89 -16.11 -17.46
N ASP A 325 -28.90 -15.57 -16.76
CA ASP A 325 -28.43 -14.19 -16.89
C ASP A 325 -26.96 -14.03 -16.42
N GLU A 326 -26.36 -12.92 -16.84
CA GLU A 326 -24.96 -12.56 -16.57
C GLU A 326 -24.69 -12.37 -15.06
N ALA A 327 -25.64 -11.81 -14.31
CA ALA A 327 -25.48 -11.54 -12.88
C ALA A 327 -25.41 -12.85 -12.07
N THR A 328 -26.25 -13.82 -12.43
CA THR A 328 -26.25 -15.19 -11.92
C THR A 328 -24.95 -15.90 -12.27
N ALA A 329 -24.43 -15.74 -13.49
CA ALA A 329 -23.13 -16.29 -13.88
C ALA A 329 -21.99 -15.69 -13.04
N ARG A 330 -21.89 -14.35 -12.96
CA ARG A 330 -20.90 -13.63 -12.13
C ARG A 330 -20.91 -14.13 -10.70
N ARG A 331 -22.10 -14.21 -10.09
CA ARG A 331 -22.29 -14.61 -8.69
C ARG A 331 -21.87 -16.06 -8.46
N VAL A 332 -22.38 -17.00 -9.25
CA VAL A 332 -22.07 -18.44 -9.08
C VAL A 332 -20.58 -18.71 -9.31
N ALA A 333 -19.94 -18.09 -10.31
CA ALA A 333 -18.51 -18.26 -10.54
C ALA A 333 -17.66 -17.77 -9.34
N LEU A 334 -18.01 -16.61 -8.75
CA LEU A 334 -17.33 -16.09 -7.57
C LEU A 334 -17.58 -16.94 -6.31
N GLU A 335 -18.82 -17.36 -6.06
CA GLU A 335 -19.18 -18.22 -4.93
C GLU A 335 -18.46 -19.56 -5.01
N ASP A 336 -18.51 -20.24 -6.16
CA ASP A 336 -17.85 -21.55 -6.35
C ASP A 336 -16.33 -21.46 -6.27
N CYS A 337 -15.74 -20.34 -6.70
CA CYS A 337 -14.30 -20.15 -6.61
C CYS A 337 -13.87 -19.89 -5.16
N ASN A 338 -14.51 -18.95 -4.45
CA ASN A 338 -14.19 -18.68 -3.04
C ASN A 338 -14.46 -19.90 -2.15
N ARG A 339 -15.51 -20.68 -2.42
CA ARG A 339 -15.79 -21.95 -1.73
C ARG A 339 -14.70 -23.03 -1.93
N LYS A 340 -13.98 -23.03 -3.06
CA LYS A 340 -12.77 -23.86 -3.23
C LYS A 340 -11.61 -23.30 -2.43
N VAL A 341 -11.40 -21.99 -2.42
CA VAL A 341 -10.36 -21.32 -1.62
C VAL A 341 -10.51 -21.64 -0.13
N GLU A 342 -11.73 -21.50 0.41
CA GLU A 342 -12.05 -21.78 1.82
C GLU A 342 -11.86 -23.26 2.21
N ARG A 343 -11.93 -24.18 1.23
CA ARG A 343 -11.66 -25.61 1.41
C ARG A 343 -10.17 -25.95 1.29
N ASP A 344 -9.47 -25.33 0.35
CA ASP A 344 -8.12 -25.72 -0.09
C ASP A 344 -6.99 -24.88 0.55
N VAL A 345 -7.29 -23.72 1.14
CA VAL A 345 -6.31 -22.78 1.72
C VAL A 345 -6.51 -22.68 3.25
N PRO A 346 -5.63 -23.25 4.08
CA PRO A 346 -5.82 -23.32 5.55
C PRO A 346 -5.94 -21.98 6.28
N ILE A 347 -5.41 -20.89 5.70
CA ILE A 347 -5.55 -19.51 6.20
C ILE A 347 -5.77 -18.61 4.98
N VAL A 348 -7.03 -18.31 4.68
CA VAL A 348 -7.42 -17.46 3.54
C VAL A 348 -7.03 -16.01 3.79
N ARG A 349 -6.15 -15.45 2.96
CA ARG A 349 -5.75 -14.03 2.99
C ARG A 349 -6.55 -13.23 1.96
N THR A 350 -6.51 -11.90 2.03
CA THR A 350 -7.23 -11.01 1.09
C THR A 350 -6.93 -11.33 -0.37
N TYR A 351 -5.67 -11.63 -0.71
CA TYR A 351 -5.25 -12.00 -2.07
C TYR A 351 -5.56 -13.46 -2.46
N ASP A 352 -5.95 -14.31 -1.51
CA ASP A 352 -6.40 -15.66 -1.80
C ASP A 352 -7.86 -15.69 -2.29
N ARG A 353 -8.64 -14.61 -2.08
CA ARG A 353 -10.01 -14.49 -2.60
C ARG A 353 -10.03 -14.46 -4.13
N CYS A 354 -11.08 -15.05 -4.71
CA CYS A 354 -11.27 -15.04 -6.15
C CYS A 354 -11.87 -13.71 -6.64
N SER A 355 -11.53 -13.34 -7.88
CA SER A 355 -12.13 -12.23 -8.63
C SER A 355 -12.57 -12.68 -10.02
N LEU A 356 -13.51 -11.96 -10.63
CA LEU A 356 -13.94 -12.21 -12.00
C LEU A 356 -12.80 -11.89 -12.97
N TYR A 357 -12.36 -12.88 -13.73
CA TYR A 357 -11.39 -12.69 -14.82
C TYR A 357 -12.11 -12.43 -16.13
N ALA A 358 -13.16 -13.19 -16.44
CA ALA A 358 -13.98 -12.96 -17.62
C ALA A 358 -15.47 -13.11 -17.33
N VAL A 359 -16.27 -12.40 -18.13
CA VAL A 359 -17.73 -12.49 -18.18
C VAL A 359 -18.11 -12.48 -19.65
N GLU A 360 -19.04 -13.33 -20.04
CA GLU A 360 -19.25 -13.75 -21.41
C GLU A 360 -17.92 -14.13 -22.08
N ASN A 361 -17.52 -13.48 -23.17
CA ASN A 361 -16.25 -13.71 -23.85
C ASN A 361 -15.21 -12.60 -23.60
N ASP A 362 -15.42 -11.75 -22.59
CA ASP A 362 -14.64 -10.53 -22.36
C ASP A 362 -13.95 -10.54 -20.98
N VAL A 363 -12.67 -10.16 -20.94
CA VAL A 363 -11.85 -10.11 -19.74
C VAL A 363 -12.18 -8.84 -18.94
N VAL A 364 -12.78 -9.03 -17.77
CA VAL A 364 -13.15 -8.00 -16.80
C VAL A 364 -12.18 -7.93 -15.60
N TRP A 365 -11.06 -8.66 -15.67
CA TRP A 365 -10.05 -8.75 -14.62
C TRP A 365 -9.50 -7.37 -14.23
N SER A 366 -9.70 -6.99 -12.96
CA SER A 366 -9.41 -5.65 -12.44
C SER A 366 -7.97 -5.41 -12.00
N PHE A 367 -7.14 -6.47 -11.87
CA PHE A 367 -5.74 -6.34 -11.48
C PHE A 367 -4.83 -6.11 -12.69
N ARG A 368 -3.70 -5.44 -12.46
CA ARG A 368 -2.62 -5.31 -13.46
C ARG A 368 -2.13 -6.71 -13.87
N SER A 369 -1.72 -6.87 -15.13
CA SER A 369 -1.06 -8.10 -15.59
C SER A 369 0.22 -8.34 -14.78
N PRO A 370 0.57 -9.58 -14.41
CA PRO A 370 1.75 -9.83 -13.58
C PRO A 370 3.04 -9.35 -14.28
N PRO A 371 3.91 -8.58 -13.61
CA PRO A 371 5.23 -8.24 -14.14
C PRO A 371 6.10 -9.50 -14.21
N MET A 372 6.55 -9.83 -15.42
CA MET A 372 7.41 -10.99 -15.70
C MET A 372 8.85 -10.53 -15.99
N PRO A 373 9.86 -11.37 -15.71
CA PRO A 373 11.20 -11.16 -16.27
C PRO A 373 11.15 -11.32 -17.81
N PRO A 374 12.09 -10.71 -18.55
CA PRO A 374 12.17 -10.92 -20.00
C PRO A 374 12.43 -12.39 -20.34
N PRO A 375 11.86 -12.93 -21.43
CA PRO A 375 12.18 -14.26 -21.90
C PRO A 375 13.59 -14.31 -22.53
N PRO A 376 14.35 -15.42 -22.39
CA PRO A 376 13.99 -16.65 -21.69
C PRO A 376 14.02 -16.49 -20.16
N TYR A 377 13.02 -17.05 -19.48
CA TYR A 377 12.84 -16.96 -18.02
C TYR A 377 13.89 -17.73 -17.19
N VAL A 378 14.73 -18.52 -17.86
CA VAL A 378 15.83 -19.31 -17.29
C VAL A 378 17.05 -19.18 -18.20
N PRO A 379 18.29 -19.27 -17.66
CA PRO A 379 19.50 -19.31 -18.48
C PRO A 379 19.47 -20.45 -19.51
N ALA A 380 20.08 -20.22 -20.68
CA ALA A 380 20.18 -21.26 -21.72
C ALA A 380 21.17 -22.37 -21.32
N THR A 381 22.16 -22.03 -20.49
CA THR A 381 23.14 -22.96 -19.91
C THR A 381 22.92 -23.12 -18.41
N LYS A 382 22.82 -24.38 -17.95
CA LYS A 382 22.78 -24.70 -16.52
C LYS A 382 24.18 -24.63 -15.90
N PRO A 383 24.32 -24.42 -14.58
CA PRO A 383 25.60 -24.52 -13.90
C PRO A 383 26.28 -25.87 -14.16
N SER A 384 27.56 -25.83 -14.55
CA SER A 384 28.45 -26.99 -14.59
C SER A 384 29.54 -26.86 -13.51
N PRO A 385 29.82 -27.90 -12.71
CA PRO A 385 28.96 -29.07 -12.52
C PRO A 385 27.57 -28.69 -11.99
N PRO A 386 26.54 -29.54 -12.16
CA PRO A 386 25.19 -29.28 -11.65
C PRO A 386 25.18 -29.03 -10.14
N ILE A 387 24.36 -28.08 -9.71
CA ILE A 387 24.23 -27.68 -8.30
C ILE A 387 22.89 -28.19 -7.77
N THR A 388 22.91 -29.10 -6.80
CA THR A 388 21.71 -29.57 -6.11
C THR A 388 21.14 -28.48 -5.21
N LEU A 389 19.81 -28.32 -5.20
CA LEU A 389 19.13 -27.39 -4.29
C LEU A 389 19.23 -27.87 -2.84
N ASP A 390 20.01 -27.16 -2.04
CA ASP A 390 19.99 -27.23 -0.58
C ASP A 390 19.21 -26.05 0.03
N PRO A 391 18.11 -26.31 0.76
CA PRO A 391 17.37 -25.28 1.50
C PRO A 391 18.16 -24.58 2.61
N ALA A 392 19.28 -25.11 3.10
CA ALA A 392 20.09 -24.45 4.12
C ALA A 392 20.98 -23.32 3.55
N THR A 393 21.53 -23.49 2.34
CA THR A 393 22.40 -22.51 1.67
C THR A 393 21.68 -21.59 0.66
N ALA A 394 20.45 -21.91 0.24
CA ALA A 394 19.70 -21.05 -0.69
C ALA A 394 19.55 -19.59 -0.18
N PRO A 395 19.73 -18.56 -1.03
CA PRO A 395 19.72 -17.16 -0.62
C PRO A 395 18.29 -16.65 -0.33
N LEU A 396 18.20 -15.50 0.34
CA LEU A 396 16.97 -14.77 0.72
C LEU A 396 16.01 -15.51 1.67
N LEU A 397 15.91 -16.85 1.65
CA LEU A 397 14.94 -17.62 2.44
C LEU A 397 14.98 -17.32 3.95
N ASN A 398 13.79 -17.18 4.54
CA ASN A 398 13.56 -17.17 5.99
C ASN A 398 13.49 -18.62 6.55
N PRO A 399 13.63 -18.86 7.87
CA PRO A 399 13.68 -20.22 8.42
C PRO A 399 12.46 -21.09 8.06
N ALA A 400 11.25 -20.54 8.13
CA ALA A 400 10.03 -21.26 7.76
C ALA A 400 9.96 -21.59 6.26
N ALA A 401 10.58 -20.79 5.39
CA ALA A 401 10.72 -21.12 3.98
C ALA A 401 11.67 -22.32 3.76
N ARG A 402 12.80 -22.35 4.46
CA ARG A 402 13.76 -23.47 4.40
C ARG A 402 13.08 -24.79 4.84
N GLU A 403 12.33 -24.75 5.93
CA GLU A 403 11.51 -25.88 6.40
C GLU A 403 10.46 -26.31 5.37
N ARG A 404 9.68 -25.36 4.81
CA ARG A 404 8.70 -25.66 3.76
C ARG A 404 9.34 -26.36 2.55
N LEU A 405 10.53 -25.93 2.12
CA LEU A 405 11.23 -26.57 1.01
C LEU A 405 11.68 -27.99 1.34
N THR A 406 12.29 -28.20 2.51
CA THR A 406 12.71 -29.54 2.95
C THR A 406 11.53 -30.51 3.03
N THR A 407 10.43 -30.10 3.66
CA THR A 407 9.28 -30.99 3.92
C THR A 407 8.38 -31.19 2.70
N HIS A 408 8.21 -30.19 1.84
CA HIS A 408 7.19 -30.20 0.77
C HIS A 408 7.75 -30.03 -0.66
N TYR A 409 8.84 -29.29 -0.87
CA TYR A 409 9.39 -29.06 -2.21
C TYR A 409 10.24 -30.26 -2.66
N LEU A 410 11.26 -30.62 -1.88
CA LEU A 410 12.22 -31.69 -2.25
C LEU A 410 11.54 -33.07 -2.33
N THR A 411 10.49 -33.28 -1.54
CA THR A 411 9.69 -34.50 -1.47
C THR A 411 8.66 -34.64 -2.60
N ASN A 412 8.37 -33.56 -3.33
CA ASN A 412 7.39 -33.59 -4.41
C ASN A 412 7.88 -34.39 -5.63
N ARG A 413 6.95 -35.01 -6.36
CA ARG A 413 7.24 -35.76 -7.59
C ARG A 413 6.84 -35.04 -8.88
N HIS A 414 6.04 -33.99 -8.78
CA HIS A 414 5.67 -33.13 -9.90
C HIS A 414 6.76 -32.10 -10.20
N SER A 415 6.74 -31.57 -11.44
CA SER A 415 7.56 -30.44 -11.84
C SER A 415 7.32 -29.23 -10.95
N ARG A 416 8.40 -28.55 -10.58
CA ARG A 416 8.37 -27.43 -9.62
C ARG A 416 9.46 -26.41 -9.96
N ALA A 417 9.15 -25.15 -9.74
CA ALA A 417 10.12 -24.06 -9.87
C ALA A 417 10.09 -23.23 -8.59
N LEU A 418 11.24 -23.11 -7.93
CA LEU A 418 11.43 -22.19 -6.82
C LEU A 418 11.77 -20.81 -7.40
N VAL A 419 10.87 -19.86 -7.22
CA VAL A 419 11.10 -18.46 -7.56
C VAL A 419 11.41 -17.64 -6.31
N LEU A 420 12.32 -16.68 -6.48
CA LEU A 420 12.68 -15.69 -5.48
C LEU A 420 12.29 -14.30 -6.01
N GLY A 421 11.68 -13.50 -5.15
CA GLY A 421 11.19 -12.16 -5.45
C GLY A 421 11.69 -11.12 -4.45
N HIS A 422 11.22 -9.89 -4.63
CA HIS A 422 11.60 -8.74 -3.81
C HIS A 422 11.20 -8.90 -2.34
N ASN A 423 11.82 -8.14 -1.43
CA ASN A 423 11.53 -8.19 0.02
C ASN A 423 11.64 -9.62 0.60
N ARG A 424 12.60 -10.41 0.08
CA ARG A 424 12.87 -11.82 0.45
C ARG A 424 11.68 -12.77 0.22
N PHE A 425 10.80 -12.48 -0.73
CA PHE A 425 9.65 -13.31 -1.06
C PHE A 425 10.08 -14.66 -1.69
N ASP A 426 9.56 -15.77 -1.14
CA ASP A 426 9.75 -17.12 -1.65
C ASP A 426 8.43 -17.73 -2.14
N TRP A 427 8.42 -18.38 -3.31
CA TRP A 427 7.24 -19.09 -3.79
C TRP A 427 7.57 -20.29 -4.68
N TRP A 428 6.71 -21.30 -4.60
CA TRP A 428 6.62 -22.39 -5.56
C TRP A 428 5.24 -23.06 -5.45
N THR A 429 4.82 -23.71 -6.53
CA THR A 429 3.71 -24.66 -6.59
C THR A 429 4.06 -25.76 -7.59
N PRO A 430 3.58 -27.00 -7.39
CA PRO A 430 3.75 -28.07 -8.37
C PRO A 430 2.92 -27.82 -9.63
N SER A 431 3.38 -28.40 -10.74
CA SER A 431 2.83 -28.31 -12.09
C SER A 431 3.15 -29.60 -12.87
N GLU A 432 2.49 -29.86 -14.00
CA GLU A 432 2.74 -31.10 -14.77
C GLU A 432 4.09 -31.13 -15.48
N ASN A 433 4.61 -29.96 -15.88
CA ASN A 433 5.86 -29.82 -16.61
C ASN A 433 6.65 -28.59 -16.12
N ASP A 434 7.96 -28.56 -16.42
CA ASP A 434 8.87 -27.52 -15.94
C ASP A 434 8.53 -26.12 -16.50
N ALA A 435 8.00 -26.02 -17.72
CA ALA A 435 7.64 -24.73 -18.33
C ALA A 435 6.39 -24.11 -17.68
N ASP A 436 5.36 -24.91 -17.40
CA ASP A 436 4.18 -24.51 -16.60
C ASP A 436 4.61 -24.11 -15.18
N ALA A 437 5.51 -24.89 -14.56
CA ALA A 437 6.06 -24.59 -13.24
C ALA A 437 6.79 -23.23 -13.21
N ILE A 438 7.66 -22.97 -14.18
CA ILE A 438 8.36 -21.68 -14.34
C ILE A 438 7.36 -20.55 -14.57
N ARG A 439 6.51 -20.67 -15.62
CA ARG A 439 5.53 -19.66 -16.03
C ARG A 439 4.65 -19.22 -14.87
N ARG A 440 4.02 -20.18 -14.20
CA ARG A 440 3.05 -19.92 -13.15
C ARG A 440 3.69 -19.32 -11.92
N ASN A 441 4.77 -19.91 -11.42
CA ASN A 441 5.36 -19.41 -10.18
C ASN A 441 5.94 -18.00 -10.36
N LEU A 442 6.50 -17.67 -11.54
CA LEU A 442 6.85 -16.29 -11.89
C LEU A 442 5.64 -15.36 -11.95
N GLN A 443 4.53 -15.75 -12.60
CA GLN A 443 3.31 -14.95 -12.63
C GLN A 443 2.79 -14.66 -11.21
N ILE A 444 2.71 -15.68 -10.35
CA ILE A 444 2.19 -15.55 -8.98
C ILE A 444 3.11 -14.62 -8.15
N CYS A 445 4.42 -14.83 -8.23
CA CYS A 445 5.41 -14.01 -7.53
C CYS A 445 5.42 -12.56 -8.02
N GLY A 446 5.35 -12.34 -9.34
CA GLY A 446 5.29 -11.01 -9.92
C GLY A 446 4.02 -10.25 -9.54
N HIS A 447 2.88 -10.94 -9.50
CA HIS A 447 1.62 -10.35 -9.04
C HIS A 447 1.65 -9.98 -7.55
N LEU A 448 2.21 -10.85 -6.69
CA LEU A 448 2.23 -10.65 -5.24
C LEU A 448 3.30 -9.67 -4.75
N THR A 449 4.42 -9.52 -5.47
CA THR A 449 5.49 -8.56 -5.14
C THR A 449 5.39 -7.25 -5.92
N GLY A 450 4.59 -7.20 -6.99
CA GLY A 450 4.53 -6.07 -7.91
C GLY A 450 5.76 -5.91 -8.80
N ARG A 451 6.71 -6.86 -8.79
CA ARG A 451 8.01 -6.77 -9.47
C ARG A 451 8.41 -8.08 -10.16
N PRO A 452 9.22 -8.08 -11.23
CA PRO A 452 9.74 -9.32 -11.81
C PRO A 452 10.53 -10.15 -10.80
N CYS A 453 10.15 -11.43 -10.66
CA CYS A 453 10.89 -12.41 -9.87
C CYS A 453 11.87 -13.21 -10.74
N VAL A 454 12.77 -13.99 -10.12
CA VAL A 454 13.69 -14.89 -10.83
C VAL A 454 13.51 -16.35 -10.43
N VAL A 455 13.73 -17.27 -11.37
CA VAL A 455 13.78 -18.70 -11.09
C VAL A 455 15.15 -19.04 -10.50
N TYR A 456 15.18 -19.51 -9.25
CA TYR A 456 16.43 -19.95 -8.60
C TYR A 456 16.74 -21.42 -8.87
N ALA A 457 15.72 -22.28 -8.79
CA ALA A 457 15.85 -23.72 -9.01
C ALA A 457 14.63 -24.29 -9.72
N VAL A 458 14.84 -25.36 -10.50
CA VAL A 458 13.79 -26.17 -11.12
C VAL A 458 14.03 -27.63 -10.73
N ASN A 459 12.98 -28.27 -10.21
CA ASN A 459 13.09 -29.56 -9.52
C ASN A 459 14.21 -29.46 -8.46
N ASN A 460 15.10 -30.44 -8.35
CA ASN A 460 16.19 -30.39 -7.35
C ASN A 460 17.48 -29.71 -7.87
N GLU A 461 17.44 -28.99 -9.01
CA GLU A 461 18.62 -28.38 -9.65
C GLU A 461 18.55 -26.85 -9.60
N VAL A 462 19.62 -26.23 -9.09
CA VAL A 462 19.78 -24.77 -9.03
C VAL A 462 20.26 -24.26 -10.39
N LEU A 463 19.53 -23.29 -10.95
CA LEU A 463 19.83 -22.69 -12.25
C LEU A 463 20.73 -21.47 -12.16
N VAL A 464 20.80 -20.84 -10.98
CA VAL A 464 21.49 -19.57 -10.73
C VAL A 464 22.55 -19.75 -9.65
N ARG A 465 23.81 -19.41 -9.95
CA ARG A 465 24.89 -19.44 -8.95
C ARG A 465 24.70 -18.34 -7.91
N THR A 466 24.70 -18.71 -6.63
CA THR A 466 24.67 -17.76 -5.50
C THR A 466 26.08 -17.16 -5.30
N PRO A 467 26.24 -15.83 -5.24
CA PRO A 467 27.50 -15.17 -4.94
C PRO A 467 28.13 -15.65 -3.63
N GLN A 468 29.46 -15.75 -3.59
CA GLN A 468 30.24 -16.19 -2.43
C GLN A 468 31.06 -15.04 -1.82
N THR A 469 31.47 -14.06 -2.63
CA THR A 469 32.32 -12.94 -2.19
C THR A 469 31.52 -11.82 -1.51
N MET A 470 30.21 -11.75 -1.75
CA MET A 470 29.33 -10.71 -1.25
C MET A 470 27.99 -11.28 -0.75
N ARG A 471 27.39 -10.60 0.23
CA ARG A 471 26.13 -11.00 0.85
C ARG A 471 24.96 -10.60 -0.06
N VAL A 472 24.19 -11.59 -0.53
CA VAL A 472 22.93 -11.35 -1.26
C VAL A 472 21.94 -10.63 -0.35
N THR A 473 21.44 -9.48 -0.80
CA THR A 473 20.46 -8.65 -0.08
C THR A 473 19.05 -8.79 -0.63
N ASP A 474 18.90 -8.80 -1.97
CA ASP A 474 17.60 -8.87 -2.66
C ASP A 474 17.75 -9.39 -4.10
N ILE A 475 16.67 -9.40 -4.89
CA ILE A 475 16.67 -9.60 -6.34
C ILE A 475 16.97 -8.28 -7.05
N PHE A 476 17.86 -8.30 -8.03
CA PHE A 476 18.19 -7.15 -8.86
C PHE A 476 17.19 -7.00 -10.00
N THR A 477 16.51 -5.85 -10.06
CA THR A 477 15.69 -5.47 -11.22
C THR A 477 16.22 -4.17 -11.83
N PRO A 478 16.48 -4.10 -13.16
CA PRO A 478 16.92 -2.86 -13.80
C PRO A 478 15.97 -1.67 -13.63
N GLN A 479 14.72 -1.92 -13.25
CA GLN A 479 13.69 -0.91 -12.98
C GLN A 479 14.02 -0.02 -11.77
N ASP A 480 14.91 -0.47 -10.87
CA ASP A 480 15.43 0.33 -9.76
C ASP A 480 16.44 1.40 -10.20
N MET A 481 16.99 1.30 -11.42
CA MET A 481 18.07 2.15 -11.90
C MET A 481 17.53 3.36 -12.67
N SER A 482 17.56 4.53 -12.04
CA SER A 482 17.24 5.81 -12.68
C SER A 482 18.45 6.37 -13.46
N GLY A 483 18.18 7.28 -14.40
CA GLY A 483 19.23 8.01 -15.14
C GLY A 483 19.95 7.24 -16.26
N LEU A 484 19.50 6.03 -16.60
CA LEU A 484 20.10 5.20 -17.65
C LEU A 484 19.87 5.75 -19.07
N ASP A 485 20.87 5.63 -19.93
CA ASP A 485 20.73 5.85 -21.37
C ASP A 485 20.23 4.60 -22.14
N ASN A 486 19.77 4.80 -23.38
CA ASN A 486 19.21 3.74 -24.21
C ASN A 486 20.18 2.59 -24.53
N ALA A 487 21.50 2.80 -24.50
CA ALA A 487 22.48 1.71 -24.63
C ALA A 487 22.64 0.93 -23.31
N GLN A 488 22.68 1.64 -22.17
CA GLN A 488 22.73 1.01 -20.84
C GLN A 488 21.49 0.16 -20.57
N THR A 489 20.27 0.64 -20.88
CA THR A 489 19.02 -0.14 -20.73
C THR A 489 19.08 -1.44 -21.52
N ARG A 490 19.45 -1.39 -22.81
CA ARG A 490 19.59 -2.60 -23.66
C ARG A 490 20.68 -3.56 -23.17
N ALA A 491 21.75 -3.04 -22.56
CA ALA A 491 22.79 -3.86 -21.95
C ALA A 491 22.30 -4.56 -20.65
N LEU A 492 21.39 -3.92 -19.91
CA LEU A 492 20.73 -4.52 -18.72
C LEU A 492 19.66 -5.54 -19.10
N ASP A 493 18.91 -5.32 -20.20
CA ASP A 493 18.01 -6.34 -20.76
C ASP A 493 18.79 -7.60 -21.15
N GLN A 494 19.93 -7.43 -21.84
CA GLN A 494 20.83 -8.53 -22.19
C GLN A 494 21.47 -9.18 -20.95
N TYR A 495 21.79 -8.41 -19.91
CA TYR A 495 22.34 -8.91 -18.65
C TYR A 495 21.40 -9.90 -17.94
N LEU A 496 20.10 -9.60 -17.88
CA LEU A 496 19.12 -10.47 -17.20
C LEU A 496 19.11 -11.90 -17.78
N ILE A 497 19.20 -12.01 -19.10
CA ILE A 497 19.17 -13.26 -19.86
C ILE A 497 20.56 -13.86 -20.15
N ALA A 498 21.65 -13.23 -19.68
CA ALA A 498 23.01 -13.66 -20.02
C ALA A 498 23.48 -14.89 -19.23
N ASP A 499 23.99 -15.89 -19.96
CA ASP A 499 24.68 -17.06 -19.40
C ASP A 499 25.97 -16.73 -18.61
N GLY A 500 26.42 -17.71 -17.81
CA GLY A 500 27.68 -17.66 -17.07
C GLY A 500 27.64 -16.75 -15.83
N TRP A 501 28.81 -16.38 -15.32
CA TRP A 501 28.90 -15.33 -14.31
C TRP A 501 28.68 -13.95 -14.95
N ARG A 502 28.08 -13.06 -14.17
CA ARG A 502 27.74 -11.69 -14.57
C ARG A 502 27.66 -10.79 -13.34
N ALA A 503 28.03 -9.52 -13.49
CA ALA A 503 27.94 -8.52 -12.44
C ALA A 503 27.63 -7.12 -13.00
N VAL A 504 27.03 -6.26 -12.17
CA VAL A 504 26.83 -4.83 -12.42
C VAL A 504 27.57 -4.04 -11.35
N ALA A 505 28.36 -3.06 -11.78
CA ALA A 505 28.95 -2.04 -10.95
C ALA A 505 28.29 -0.67 -11.23
N LEU A 506 28.08 0.12 -10.18
CA LEU A 506 27.54 1.47 -10.24
C LEU A 506 28.51 2.44 -9.57
N ALA A 507 28.73 3.59 -10.19
CA ALA A 507 29.45 4.74 -9.63
C ALA A 507 28.49 5.75 -9.01
N ALA A 508 28.96 6.54 -8.06
CA ALA A 508 28.19 7.62 -7.44
C ALA A 508 27.70 8.69 -8.45
N ASN A 509 28.38 8.81 -9.60
CA ASN A 509 27.99 9.69 -10.71
C ASN A 509 27.07 9.03 -11.76
N GLY A 510 26.43 7.90 -11.43
CA GLY A 510 25.47 7.21 -12.30
C GLY A 510 26.09 6.39 -13.44
N ARG A 511 27.42 6.31 -13.55
CA ARG A 511 28.07 5.44 -14.55
C ARG A 511 27.93 3.97 -14.15
N VAL A 512 27.59 3.14 -15.13
CA VAL A 512 27.31 1.71 -14.97
C VAL A 512 28.33 0.89 -15.75
N GLY A 513 28.97 -0.07 -15.09
CA GLY A 513 29.80 -1.10 -15.72
C GLY A 513 29.11 -2.46 -15.65
N ILE A 514 29.02 -3.16 -16.78
CA ILE A 514 28.29 -4.42 -16.90
C ILE A 514 29.22 -5.50 -17.42
N ALA A 515 29.28 -6.64 -16.74
CA ALA A 515 30.00 -7.83 -17.19
C ALA A 515 29.05 -9.01 -17.34
N THR A 516 29.17 -9.75 -18.43
CA THR A 516 28.36 -10.95 -18.75
C THR A 516 29.23 -12.05 -19.35
N LYS A 517 28.74 -13.30 -19.33
CA LYS A 517 29.39 -14.49 -19.95
C LYS A 517 30.79 -14.77 -19.39
N ARG A 518 30.97 -14.60 -18.08
CA ARG A 518 32.25 -14.69 -17.37
C ARG A 518 32.47 -16.08 -16.77
N SER A 519 33.74 -16.43 -16.60
CA SER A 519 34.17 -17.76 -16.13
C SER A 519 34.06 -17.91 -14.61
N SER A 520 34.23 -16.82 -13.86
CA SER A 520 34.17 -16.79 -12.40
C SER A 520 33.50 -15.53 -11.87
N GLU A 521 33.11 -15.56 -10.59
CA GLU A 521 32.59 -14.40 -9.85
C GLU A 521 33.61 -13.24 -9.80
N GLN A 522 34.90 -13.57 -9.68
CA GLN A 522 35.99 -12.59 -9.64
C GLN A 522 36.25 -11.96 -11.03
N ASP A 523 36.19 -12.73 -12.11
CA ASP A 523 36.24 -12.23 -13.50
C ASP A 523 35.05 -11.31 -13.80
N ALA A 524 33.84 -11.68 -13.35
CA ALA A 524 32.65 -10.82 -13.48
C ALA A 524 32.75 -9.51 -12.70
N THR A 525 33.07 -9.57 -11.41
CA THR A 525 33.14 -8.37 -10.57
C THR A 525 34.29 -7.44 -10.98
N SER A 526 35.48 -7.96 -11.24
CA SER A 526 36.61 -7.14 -11.72
C SER A 526 36.37 -6.51 -13.09
N THR A 527 35.76 -7.25 -14.03
CA THR A 527 35.37 -6.70 -15.34
C THR A 527 34.31 -5.61 -15.19
N ALA A 528 33.28 -5.81 -14.36
CA ALA A 528 32.23 -4.80 -14.15
C ALA A 528 32.79 -3.52 -13.53
N LEU A 529 33.65 -3.65 -12.53
CA LEU A 529 34.35 -2.51 -11.91
C LEU A 529 35.26 -1.78 -12.89
N GLN A 530 35.94 -2.49 -13.80
CA GLN A 530 36.76 -1.86 -14.83
C GLN A 530 35.91 -1.13 -15.86
N ALA A 531 34.87 -1.77 -16.42
CA ALA A 531 33.94 -1.15 -17.36
C ALA A 531 33.26 0.11 -16.78
N CYS A 532 32.99 0.12 -15.47
CA CYS A 532 32.46 1.29 -14.77
C CYS A 532 33.49 2.45 -14.73
N ARG A 533 34.76 2.15 -14.44
CA ARG A 533 35.85 3.16 -14.50
C ARG A 533 36.09 3.66 -15.92
N ASP A 534 36.09 2.77 -16.91
CA ASP A 534 36.28 3.11 -18.34
C ASP A 534 35.14 4.01 -18.85
N ALA A 535 33.92 3.86 -18.32
CA ALA A 535 32.79 4.76 -18.55
C ALA A 535 32.88 6.12 -17.82
N GLY A 536 33.99 6.41 -17.13
CA GLY A 536 34.19 7.62 -16.34
C GLY A 536 33.54 7.58 -14.94
N GLY A 537 33.32 6.39 -14.39
CA GLY A 537 32.74 6.20 -13.06
C GLY A 537 33.74 6.44 -11.92
N SER A 538 33.40 7.35 -11.01
CA SER A 538 34.08 7.54 -9.72
C SER A 538 33.47 6.64 -8.65
N GLU A 539 34.31 6.03 -7.81
CA GLU A 539 33.86 5.20 -6.67
C GLU A 539 32.96 4.02 -7.07
N CYS A 540 33.23 3.42 -8.24
CA CYS A 540 32.54 2.22 -8.73
C CYS A 540 32.50 1.10 -7.68
N ALA A 541 31.29 0.71 -7.26
CA ALA A 541 31.02 -0.40 -6.36
C ALA A 541 30.16 -1.47 -7.07
N ILE A 542 30.26 -2.74 -6.66
CA ILE A 542 29.36 -3.79 -7.14
C ILE A 542 27.97 -3.59 -6.53
N THR A 543 26.94 -3.58 -7.38
CA THR A 543 25.52 -3.50 -6.97
C THR A 543 24.82 -4.85 -7.13
N ALA A 544 25.18 -5.61 -8.16
CA ALA A 544 24.55 -6.90 -8.45
C ALA A 544 25.54 -7.96 -8.97
N ILE A 545 25.25 -9.22 -8.66
CA ILE A 545 25.94 -10.40 -9.20
C ILE A 545 24.87 -11.45 -9.55
N GLY A 546 24.90 -11.99 -10.78
CA GLY A 546 23.83 -12.87 -11.27
C GLY A 546 22.51 -12.10 -11.42
N PRO A 547 21.40 -12.56 -10.82
CA PRO A 547 20.16 -11.80 -10.68
C PRO A 547 19.97 -11.22 -9.26
N PHE A 548 21.01 -11.21 -8.42
CA PHE A 548 20.92 -10.77 -7.03
C PHE A 548 21.50 -9.37 -6.85
N MET A 549 20.82 -8.53 -6.05
CA MET A 549 21.47 -7.40 -5.40
C MET A 549 22.39 -7.92 -4.30
N VAL A 550 23.54 -7.28 -4.14
CA VAL A 550 24.56 -7.70 -3.18
C VAL A 550 25.10 -6.52 -2.40
N ALA A 551 25.66 -6.81 -1.22
CA ALA A 551 26.40 -5.86 -0.39
C ALA A 551 27.69 -6.52 0.13
N PRO A 552 28.68 -5.73 0.60
CA PRO A 552 29.76 -6.25 1.44
C PRO A 552 29.22 -7.09 2.61
N GLN A 553 29.99 -8.10 3.02
CA GLN A 553 29.56 -9.14 3.98
C GLN A 553 29.25 -8.60 5.39
#